data_AF-A0A9N9WNA8-F1
#
_entry.id   AF-A0A9N9WNA8-F1
#
_cell.length_a   1.000
_cell.length_b   1.000
_cell.length_c   1.000
_cell.angle_alpha   90.00
_cell.angle_beta   90.00
_cell.angle_gamma   90.00
#
_symmetry.space_group_name_H-M   'P 1'
#
loop_
_entity.id
_entity.type
_entity.pdbx_description
1 polymer ?
#
loop_
_entity_poly.entity_id
_entity_poly.type
_entity_poly.pdbx_seq_one_letter_code
_entity_poly.pdbx_strand_id
1 'polypeptide(L)'
;MVQRLTLRRRLSYNTKSNKRRIVRTPGGRLVYLYIKKKRSVPRCAVTKEKLHGITPSRPSERPRMSKRLKTVRRAYGGVLSHKALRERIIRAFLIDEQKVVKVLKAAQASTVKVLKPKVQQKAPVKPTPAAAPKAGKGDKAQKTDKKGDKKTGDKKPVDKKPAGIAGPKKAKK
;
A
#
# COMPACT_ATOMS: atom_id res chain seq x y z
N MET A 1 -38.37 -43.38 3.03
CA MET A 1 -36.91 -43.62 3.00
C MET A 1 -36.23 -42.56 2.13
N VAL A 2 -35.13 -41.93 2.56
CA VAL A 2 -34.43 -40.90 1.76
C VAL A 2 -33.51 -41.57 0.74
N GLN A 3 -33.50 -41.08 -0.50
CA GLN A 3 -32.64 -41.61 -1.57
C GLN A 3 -31.16 -41.33 -1.28
N ARG A 4 -30.36 -42.41 -1.13
CA ARG A 4 -28.90 -42.31 -0.99
C ARG A 4 -28.24 -42.08 -2.35
N LEU A 5 -27.10 -41.39 -2.35
CA LEU A 5 -26.39 -40.98 -3.56
C LEU A 5 -24.94 -41.45 -3.55
N THR A 6 -24.47 -41.90 -4.71
CA THR A 6 -23.10 -42.33 -4.94
C THR A 6 -22.29 -41.27 -5.67
N LEU A 7 -21.00 -41.20 -5.36
CA LEU A 7 -20.06 -40.31 -6.04
C LEU A 7 -19.81 -40.77 -7.48
N ARG A 8 -19.87 -39.83 -8.42
CA ARG A 8 -19.59 -40.11 -9.85
C ARG A 8 -18.11 -40.03 -10.24
N ARG A 9 -17.24 -39.52 -9.36
CA ARG A 9 -15.79 -39.36 -9.59
C ARG A 9 -15.05 -40.31 -8.66
N ARG A 10 -13.85 -40.74 -9.09
CA ARG A 10 -12.98 -41.62 -8.30
C ARG A 10 -12.59 -41.03 -6.93
N LEU A 11 -12.50 -39.70 -6.81
CA LEU A 11 -12.16 -39.04 -5.55
C LEU A 11 -13.31 -39.15 -4.53
N SER A 12 -13.09 -39.93 -3.47
CA SER A 12 -14.07 -40.21 -2.40
C SER A 12 -14.13 -39.12 -1.32
N TYR A 13 -13.02 -38.42 -1.07
CA TYR A 13 -12.88 -37.47 0.04
C TYR A 13 -13.64 -36.15 -0.15
N ASN A 14 -14.06 -35.55 0.97
CA ASN A 14 -14.74 -34.25 1.00
C ASN A 14 -13.76 -33.06 0.97
N THR A 15 -13.17 -32.81 -0.20
CA THR A 15 -12.22 -31.70 -0.38
C THR A 15 -12.87 -30.46 -1.00
N LYS A 16 -12.17 -29.31 -0.95
CA LYS A 16 -12.65 -28.04 -1.56
C LYS A 16 -12.91 -28.17 -3.07
N SER A 17 -12.18 -29.04 -3.78
CA SER A 17 -12.38 -29.35 -5.21
C SER A 17 -13.53 -30.32 -5.46
N ASN A 18 -13.88 -31.15 -4.47
CA ASN A 18 -14.92 -32.19 -4.57
C ASN A 18 -16.25 -31.77 -3.93
N LYS A 19 -16.53 -30.45 -3.96
CA LYS A 19 -17.82 -29.91 -3.51
C LYS A 19 -18.91 -30.28 -4.52
N ARG A 20 -20.08 -30.62 -3.99
CA ARG A 20 -21.19 -31.23 -4.73
C ARG A 20 -22.49 -30.51 -4.40
N ARG A 21 -23.41 -30.47 -5.37
CA ARG A 21 -24.81 -30.08 -5.20
C ARG A 21 -25.69 -31.25 -5.61
N ILE A 22 -26.70 -31.55 -4.81
CA ILE A 22 -27.73 -32.52 -5.17
C ILE A 22 -28.71 -31.80 -6.10
N VAL A 23 -28.93 -32.37 -7.28
CA VAL A 23 -29.86 -31.86 -8.29
C VAL A 23 -30.79 -32.99 -8.69
N ARG A 24 -32.08 -32.68 -8.86
CA ARG A 24 -33.06 -33.61 -9.42
C ARG A 24 -32.98 -33.53 -10.93
N THR A 25 -32.75 -34.67 -11.57
CA THR A 25 -32.71 -34.75 -13.04
C THR A 25 -34.13 -34.78 -13.61
N PRO A 26 -34.31 -34.48 -14.91
CA PRO A 26 -35.62 -34.61 -15.57
C PRO A 26 -36.25 -35.99 -15.39
N GLY A 27 -35.45 -37.07 -15.39
CA GLY A 27 -35.91 -38.44 -15.12
C GLY A 27 -36.20 -38.74 -13.63
N GLY A 28 -36.40 -37.71 -12.80
CA GLY A 28 -36.84 -37.85 -11.41
C GLY A 28 -35.80 -38.35 -10.41
N ARG A 29 -34.57 -38.69 -10.83
CA ARG A 29 -33.50 -39.21 -9.96
C ARG A 29 -32.70 -38.08 -9.32
N LEU A 30 -32.31 -38.23 -8.06
CA LEU A 30 -31.33 -37.34 -7.44
C LEU A 30 -29.91 -37.71 -7.88
N VAL A 31 -29.10 -36.71 -8.25
CA VAL A 31 -27.72 -36.91 -8.73
C VAL A 31 -26.80 -35.82 -8.18
N TYR A 32 -25.53 -36.17 -7.91
CA TYR A 32 -24.49 -35.19 -7.60
C TYR A 32 -23.98 -34.45 -8.84
N LEU A 33 -24.04 -33.12 -8.80
CA LEU A 33 -23.37 -32.22 -9.72
C LEU A 33 -22.16 -31.58 -9.03
N TYR A 34 -20.99 -31.66 -9.67
CA TYR A 34 -19.75 -31.12 -9.11
C TYR A 34 -19.65 -29.62 -9.33
N ILE A 35 -19.45 -28.90 -8.23
CA ILE A 35 -19.29 -27.45 -8.25
C ILE A 35 -17.81 -27.11 -8.31
N LYS A 36 -17.43 -26.21 -9.22
CA LYS A 36 -16.09 -25.63 -9.25
C LYS A 36 -15.86 -24.82 -7.96
N LYS A 37 -14.66 -24.89 -7.36
CA LYS A 37 -14.24 -23.97 -6.27
C LYS A 37 -14.58 -22.51 -6.58
N LYS A 38 -15.01 -21.77 -5.55
CA LYS A 38 -15.39 -20.36 -5.61
C LYS A 38 -14.27 -19.50 -6.22
N ARG A 39 -14.69 -18.49 -6.98
CA ARG A 39 -13.79 -17.54 -7.65
C ARG A 39 -13.32 -16.49 -6.65
N SER A 40 -12.08 -16.02 -6.77
CA SER A 40 -11.57 -14.89 -5.99
C SER A 40 -11.94 -13.57 -6.67
N VAL A 41 -12.32 -12.58 -5.86
CA VAL A 41 -12.57 -11.22 -6.35
C VAL A 41 -11.23 -10.50 -6.53
N PRO A 42 -10.97 -9.86 -7.70
CA PRO A 42 -9.77 -9.07 -7.91
C PRO A 42 -9.66 -7.94 -6.88
N ARG A 43 -8.45 -7.71 -6.37
CA ARG A 43 -8.16 -6.68 -5.37
C ARG A 43 -7.13 -5.69 -5.89
N CYS A 44 -7.20 -4.46 -5.41
CA CYS A 44 -6.20 -3.45 -5.68
C CYS A 44 -4.85 -3.85 -5.08
N ALA A 45 -3.76 -3.62 -5.80
CA ALA A 45 -2.41 -3.93 -5.31
C ALA A 45 -2.01 -3.10 -4.07
N VAL A 46 -2.40 -1.82 -4.03
CA VAL A 46 -2.05 -0.88 -2.95
C VAL A 46 -3.04 -0.97 -1.79
N THR A 47 -4.31 -0.61 -2.02
CA THR A 47 -5.32 -0.52 -0.96
C THR A 47 -5.91 -1.87 -0.54
N LYS A 48 -5.68 -2.95 -1.31
CA LYS A 48 -6.28 -4.29 -1.10
C LYS A 48 -7.82 -4.30 -1.12
N GLU A 49 -8.45 -3.19 -1.50
CA GLU A 49 -9.89 -3.07 -1.71
C GLU A 49 -10.33 -3.92 -2.91
N LYS A 50 -11.59 -4.33 -2.92
CA LYS A 50 -12.18 -5.07 -4.05
C LYS A 50 -12.29 -4.15 -5.27
N LEU A 51 -11.89 -4.65 -6.44
CA LEU A 51 -12.04 -3.91 -7.69
C LEU A 51 -13.45 -4.07 -8.26
N HIS A 52 -14.17 -2.95 -8.37
CA HIS A 52 -15.50 -2.90 -8.99
C HIS A 52 -15.42 -2.94 -10.52
N GLY A 53 -16.47 -3.47 -11.14
CA GLY A 53 -16.57 -3.55 -12.60
C GLY A 53 -15.79 -4.72 -13.24
N ILE A 54 -15.13 -5.57 -12.45
CA ILE A 54 -14.42 -6.75 -12.95
C ILE A 54 -15.15 -8.00 -12.51
N THR A 55 -15.46 -8.87 -13.48
CA THR A 55 -16.12 -10.15 -13.18
C THR A 55 -15.12 -11.10 -12.53
N PRO A 56 -15.38 -11.61 -11.30
CA PRO A 56 -14.55 -12.65 -10.70
C PRO A 56 -14.53 -13.87 -11.62
N SER A 57 -13.34 -14.41 -11.87
CA SER A 57 -13.13 -15.56 -12.75
C SER A 57 -11.99 -16.44 -12.22
N ARG A 58 -11.97 -17.71 -12.66
CA ARG A 58 -10.82 -18.60 -12.42
C ARG A 58 -9.72 -18.29 -13.43
N PRO A 59 -8.44 -18.54 -13.09
CA PRO A 59 -7.34 -18.41 -14.05
C PRO A 59 -7.58 -19.16 -15.37
N SER A 60 -8.16 -20.38 -15.30
CA SER A 60 -8.49 -21.18 -16.48
C SER A 60 -9.68 -20.64 -17.31
N GLU A 61 -10.59 -19.88 -16.69
CA GLU A 61 -11.76 -19.29 -17.37
C GLU A 61 -11.42 -17.89 -17.92
N ARG A 62 -10.44 -17.21 -17.31
CA ARG A 62 -10.04 -15.85 -17.64
C ARG A 62 -9.58 -15.62 -19.07
N PRO A 63 -8.85 -16.51 -19.78
CA PRO A 63 -8.51 -16.28 -21.19
C PRO A 63 -9.75 -16.25 -22.08
N ARG A 64 -10.76 -17.07 -21.79
CA ARG A 64 -12.00 -17.21 -22.59
C ARG A 64 -12.96 -16.02 -22.46
N MET A 65 -12.82 -15.20 -21.42
CA MET A 65 -13.68 -14.03 -21.20
C MET A 65 -13.30 -12.87 -22.15
N SER A 66 -14.24 -11.99 -22.47
CA SER A 66 -13.96 -10.77 -23.23
C SER A 66 -13.18 -9.74 -22.40
N LYS A 67 -12.46 -8.83 -23.06
CA LYS A 67 -11.63 -7.79 -22.39
C LYS A 67 -12.46 -6.89 -21.46
N ARG A 68 -13.68 -6.50 -21.89
CA ARG A 68 -14.61 -5.66 -21.14
C ARG A 68 -14.93 -6.19 -19.74
N LEU A 69 -14.95 -7.52 -19.56
CA LEU A 69 -15.26 -8.14 -18.27
C LEU A 69 -14.04 -8.26 -17.35
N LYS A 70 -12.83 -8.07 -17.88
CA LYS A 70 -11.54 -8.22 -17.17
C LYS A 70 -11.00 -6.91 -16.64
N THR A 71 -11.31 -5.78 -17.29
CA THR A 71 -10.70 -4.47 -17.02
C THR A 71 -11.75 -3.36 -17.00
N VAL A 72 -11.37 -2.22 -16.44
CA VAL A 72 -12.16 -0.98 -16.47
C VAL A 72 -11.47 0.01 -17.43
N ARG A 73 -12.22 0.79 -18.20
CA ARG A 73 -11.69 1.80 -19.14
C ARG A 73 -11.17 3.03 -18.39
N ARG A 74 -9.96 2.93 -17.83
CA ARG A 74 -9.16 4.04 -17.27
C ARG A 74 -7.69 3.64 -17.19
N ALA A 75 -6.79 4.59 -16.94
CA ALA A 75 -5.39 4.28 -16.61
C ALA A 75 -5.32 3.30 -15.42
N TYR A 76 -4.40 2.33 -15.47
CA TYR A 76 -4.26 1.26 -14.46
C TYR A 76 -5.57 0.50 -14.13
N GLY A 77 -6.52 0.48 -15.07
CA GLY A 77 -7.78 -0.24 -14.94
C GLY A 77 -7.55 -1.74 -14.77
N GLY A 78 -8.23 -2.35 -13.80
CA GLY A 78 -8.02 -3.77 -13.49
C GLY A 78 -6.93 -4.08 -12.46
N VAL A 79 -6.13 -3.07 -12.08
CA VAL A 79 -5.00 -3.24 -11.16
C VAL A 79 -5.13 -2.34 -9.93
N LEU A 80 -5.50 -1.08 -10.12
CA LEU A 80 -5.63 -0.08 -9.05
C LEU A 80 -7.08 0.32 -8.81
N SER A 81 -7.43 0.65 -7.57
CA SER A 81 -8.70 1.32 -7.24
C SER A 81 -8.67 2.79 -7.69
N HIS A 82 -9.84 3.41 -7.79
CA HIS A 82 -9.96 4.81 -8.20
C HIS A 82 -9.29 5.76 -7.18
N LYS A 83 -9.36 5.44 -5.89
CA LYS A 83 -8.68 6.19 -4.82
C LYS A 83 -7.16 6.15 -4.97
N ALA A 84 -6.61 4.94 -5.13
CA ALA A 84 -5.16 4.75 -5.31
C ALA A 84 -4.63 5.43 -6.58
N LEU A 85 -5.44 5.43 -7.65
CA LEU A 85 -5.10 6.12 -8.88
C LEU A 85 -5.08 7.63 -8.70
N ARG A 86 -6.10 8.20 -8.04
CA ARG A 86 -6.16 9.65 -7.74
C ARG A 86 -4.96 10.10 -6.92
N GLU A 87 -4.64 9.37 -5.85
CA GLU A 87 -3.46 9.66 -5.02
C GLU A 87 -2.17 9.61 -5.82
N ARG A 88 -2.03 8.64 -6.74
CA ARG A 88 -0.83 8.53 -7.58
C ARG A 88 -0.69 9.71 -8.54
N ILE A 89 -1.78 10.17 -9.14
CA ILE A 89 -1.78 11.33 -10.04
C ILE A 89 -1.39 12.59 -9.26
N ILE A 90 -2.04 12.84 -8.12
CA ILE A 90 -1.78 14.02 -7.28
C ILE A 90 -0.34 14.00 -6.75
N ARG A 91 0.13 12.86 -6.24
CA ARG A 91 1.50 12.74 -5.73
C ARG A 91 2.53 12.97 -6.82
N ALA A 92 2.35 12.38 -8.01
CA ALA A 92 3.27 12.59 -9.12
C ALA A 92 3.35 14.09 -9.49
N PHE A 93 2.20 14.73 -9.67
CA PHE A 93 2.11 16.15 -9.97
C PHE A 93 2.81 17.02 -8.91
N LEU A 94 2.43 16.88 -7.63
CA LEU A 94 3.00 17.70 -6.56
C LEU A 94 4.51 17.50 -6.38
N ILE A 95 4.99 16.27 -6.53
CA ILE A 95 6.42 15.98 -6.43
C ILE A 95 7.18 16.64 -7.59
N ASP A 96 6.63 16.62 -8.79
CA ASP A 96 7.28 17.21 -9.95
C ASP A 96 7.27 18.75 -9.86
N GLU A 97 6.17 19.37 -9.42
CA GLU A 97 6.12 20.81 -9.13
C GLU A 97 7.13 21.22 -8.05
N GLN A 98 7.22 20.46 -6.96
CA GLN A 98 8.22 20.72 -5.92
C GLN A 98 9.66 20.60 -6.42
N LYS A 99 9.95 19.65 -7.32
CA LYS A 99 11.28 19.52 -7.95
C LYS A 99 11.60 20.76 -8.78
N VAL A 100 10.67 21.22 -9.62
CA VAL A 100 10.87 22.42 -10.47
C VAL A 100 11.12 23.65 -9.59
N VAL A 101 10.27 23.89 -8.59
CA VAL A 101 10.43 25.01 -7.64
C VAL A 101 11.77 24.93 -6.91
N LYS A 102 12.22 23.74 -6.52
CA LYS A 102 13.52 23.54 -5.86
C LYS A 102 14.70 23.91 -6.76
N VAL A 103 14.65 23.54 -8.05
CA VAL A 103 15.69 23.88 -9.03
C VAL A 103 15.72 25.39 -9.29
N LEU A 104 14.55 26.02 -9.48
CA LEU A 104 14.46 27.47 -9.69
C LEU A 104 15.00 28.27 -8.49
N LYS A 105 14.63 27.88 -7.27
CA LYS A 105 15.16 28.51 -6.04
C LYS A 105 16.68 28.35 -5.93
N ALA A 106 17.23 27.19 -6.30
CA ALA A 106 18.67 26.97 -6.30
C ALA A 106 19.39 27.85 -7.34
N ALA A 107 18.82 28.03 -8.53
CA ALA A 107 19.36 28.89 -9.58
C ALA A 107 19.29 30.39 -9.24
N GLN A 108 18.23 30.83 -8.54
CA GLN A 108 18.14 32.21 -8.05
C GLN A 108 19.14 32.48 -6.91
N ALA A 109 19.31 31.52 -6.00
CA ALA A 109 20.28 31.66 -4.91
C ALA A 109 21.74 31.70 -5.39
N SER A 110 22.08 31.04 -6.51
CA SER A 110 23.42 31.12 -7.10
C SER A 110 23.66 32.47 -7.79
N THR A 111 22.69 33.00 -8.54
CA THR A 111 22.81 34.31 -9.21
C THR A 111 22.91 35.48 -8.22
N VAL A 112 22.12 35.48 -7.14
CA VAL A 112 22.16 36.55 -6.12
C VAL A 112 23.46 36.55 -5.31
N LYS A 113 24.12 35.40 -5.09
CA LYS A 113 25.42 35.35 -4.40
C LYS A 113 26.56 35.95 -5.22
N VAL A 114 26.46 35.93 -6.55
CA VAL A 114 27.47 36.55 -7.45
C VAL A 114 27.29 38.07 -7.53
N LEU A 115 26.07 38.58 -7.31
CA LEU A 115 25.73 40.00 -7.41
C LEU A 115 25.85 40.80 -6.09
N LYS A 116 26.43 40.24 -5.01
CA LYS A 116 26.86 41.07 -3.87
C LYS A 116 28.26 41.64 -4.15
N PRO A 117 28.40 42.92 -4.55
CA PRO A 117 29.72 43.54 -4.61
C PRO A 117 30.34 43.52 -3.21
N LYS A 118 31.60 43.07 -3.11
CA LYS A 118 32.41 43.27 -1.91
C LYS A 118 32.60 44.78 -1.73
N VAL A 119 31.77 45.39 -0.88
CA VAL A 119 32.09 46.73 -0.34
C VAL A 119 33.31 46.55 0.55
N GLN A 120 34.46 46.95 0.02
CA GLN A 120 35.71 47.05 0.76
C GLN A 120 35.51 48.11 1.85
N GLN A 121 35.42 47.68 3.11
CA GLN A 121 35.48 48.58 4.25
C GLN A 121 36.94 49.09 4.35
N LYS A 122 37.17 50.36 3.99
CA LYS A 122 38.41 51.08 4.31
C LYS A 122 38.49 51.28 5.83
N ALA A 123 39.67 51.02 6.38
CA ALA A 123 40.00 51.14 7.79
C ALA A 123 39.93 52.59 8.28
N PRO A 124 39.39 52.86 9.49
CA PRO A 124 39.70 54.07 10.24
C PRO A 124 40.89 53.83 11.19
N VAL A 125 41.84 54.77 11.13
CA VAL A 125 43.09 54.85 11.90
C VAL A 125 42.80 55.16 13.38
N LYS A 126 43.52 54.51 14.30
CA LYS A 126 43.50 54.72 15.77
C LYS A 126 44.20 56.03 16.17
N PRO A 127 43.90 56.56 17.37
CA PRO A 127 44.95 56.57 18.39
C PRO A 127 44.50 55.98 19.75
N THR A 128 45.48 55.41 20.45
CA THR A 128 45.51 54.77 21.79
C THR A 128 46.05 55.73 22.87
N PRO A 129 46.22 55.37 24.16
CA PRO A 129 45.46 54.51 25.09
C PRO A 129 45.31 55.09 26.54
N ALA A 130 44.48 54.49 27.41
CA ALA A 130 44.72 54.44 28.87
C ALA A 130 43.94 53.30 29.61
N ALA A 131 44.72 52.37 30.19
CA ALA A 131 44.56 51.62 31.46
C ALA A 131 43.30 50.78 31.85
N ALA A 132 43.34 49.47 31.55
CA ALA A 132 43.44 48.26 32.43
C ALA A 132 42.49 47.99 33.67
N PRO A 133 42.44 46.76 34.27
CA PRO A 133 41.34 45.77 34.10
C PRO A 133 40.83 45.05 35.39
N LYS A 134 39.87 44.11 35.28
CA LYS A 134 39.63 42.84 36.04
C LYS A 134 38.19 42.31 35.75
N ALA A 135 37.80 41.03 35.73
CA ALA A 135 38.43 39.71 35.69
C ALA A 135 37.33 38.63 35.44
N GLY A 136 37.68 37.51 34.78
CA GLY A 136 37.07 36.15 34.89
C GLY A 136 35.75 35.89 34.14
N LYS A 137 35.46 34.71 33.59
CA LYS A 137 36.13 33.40 33.51
C LYS A 137 35.26 32.49 32.60
N GLY A 138 35.85 31.63 31.75
CA GLY A 138 35.24 30.33 31.42
C GLY A 138 35.01 29.99 29.96
N ASP A 139 36.01 29.35 29.33
CA ASP A 139 35.94 28.54 28.11
C ASP A 139 34.98 27.34 28.21
N LYS A 140 34.38 26.92 27.08
CA LYS A 140 34.77 25.67 26.39
C LYS A 140 33.98 25.39 25.10
N ALA A 141 34.75 25.03 24.09
CA ALA A 141 34.37 24.43 22.82
C ALA A 141 33.83 22.98 22.96
N GLN A 142 33.13 22.45 21.95
CA GLN A 142 33.66 21.40 21.04
C GLN A 142 32.60 20.70 20.15
N LYS A 143 33.03 20.46 18.89
CA LYS A 143 32.85 19.29 17.97
C LYS A 143 31.43 18.83 17.60
N THR A 144 31.01 18.91 16.33
CA THR A 144 31.27 17.99 15.19
C THR A 144 30.96 16.51 15.47
N ASP A 145 30.01 15.92 14.74
CA ASP A 145 30.30 14.95 13.66
C ASP A 145 29.03 14.41 12.96
N LYS A 146 29.15 14.25 11.64
CA LYS A 146 28.26 13.50 10.75
C LYS A 146 28.65 12.02 10.76
N LYS A 147 27.68 11.09 10.75
CA LYS A 147 27.55 9.99 9.74
C LYS A 147 26.33 9.12 10.02
N GLY A 148 25.80 8.49 8.96
CA GLY A 148 24.55 7.73 8.96
C GLY A 148 24.67 6.21 8.87
N ASP A 149 23.49 5.61 8.69
CA ASP A 149 23.12 4.27 8.20
C ASP A 149 23.65 3.00 8.88
N LYS A 150 22.75 2.19 9.49
CA LYS A 150 22.39 0.83 9.01
C LYS A 150 21.32 0.10 9.86
N LYS A 151 20.45 -0.62 9.12
CA LYS A 151 19.54 -1.76 9.40
C LYS A 151 19.81 -2.68 10.61
N THR A 152 18.72 -3.17 11.21
CA THR A 152 18.36 -4.58 11.61
C THR A 152 16.91 -4.50 12.19
N GLY A 153 15.98 -5.46 12.17
CA GLY A 153 15.96 -6.91 11.97
C GLY A 153 15.06 -7.53 13.06
N ASP A 154 13.84 -7.95 12.69
CA ASP A 154 12.93 -8.94 13.32
C ASP A 154 12.48 -8.86 14.81
N LYS A 155 11.14 -8.88 15.03
CA LYS A 155 10.37 -9.98 15.67
C LYS A 155 8.95 -9.54 16.08
N LYS A 156 7.95 -10.35 15.71
CA LYS A 156 6.61 -10.41 16.34
C LYS A 156 6.63 -11.55 17.37
N PRO A 157 5.81 -11.55 18.44
CA PRO A 157 4.57 -12.33 18.34
C PRO A 157 3.35 -11.85 19.19
N VAL A 158 2.16 -12.17 18.65
CA VAL A 158 0.96 -12.73 19.32
C VAL A 158 0.25 -11.94 20.43
N ASP A 159 -0.95 -11.43 20.09
CA ASP A 159 -2.08 -11.38 21.02
C ASP A 159 -3.17 -12.36 20.57
N LYS A 160 -3.41 -13.35 21.44
CA LYS A 160 -4.51 -14.31 21.38
C LYS A 160 -5.80 -13.58 21.79
N LYS A 161 -6.85 -13.63 20.96
CA LYS A 161 -8.22 -13.40 21.44
C LYS A 161 -8.82 -14.75 21.83
N PRO A 162 -9.37 -14.92 23.05
CA PRO A 162 -9.90 -16.19 23.52
C PRO A 162 -11.23 -16.54 22.86
N ALA A 163 -11.49 -17.85 22.78
CA ALA A 163 -12.76 -18.45 22.42
C ALA A 163 -13.79 -18.29 23.55
N GLY A 164 -15.08 -18.23 23.18
CA GLY A 164 -16.25 -18.19 24.06
C GLY A 164 -17.26 -17.17 23.54
N ILE A 165 -18.57 -17.40 23.41
CA ILE A 165 -19.49 -18.42 23.94
C ILE A 165 -20.59 -18.62 22.88
N ALA A 166 -21.00 -19.87 22.67
CA ALA A 166 -22.18 -20.20 21.88
C ALA A 166 -23.46 -19.79 22.63
N GLY A 167 -24.30 -18.96 22.00
CA GLY A 167 -25.65 -18.62 22.47
C GLY A 167 -26.73 -19.28 21.59
N PRO A 168 -27.88 -19.67 22.15
CA PRO A 168 -28.76 -20.69 21.57
C PRO A 168 -29.57 -20.19 20.37
N LYS A 169 -29.82 -21.13 19.45
CA LYS A 169 -30.76 -21.01 18.34
C LYS A 169 -32.16 -20.68 18.87
N LYS A 170 -32.67 -19.48 18.57
CA LYS A 170 -34.11 -19.23 18.66
C LYS A 170 -34.78 -19.82 17.42
N ALA A 171 -35.49 -20.92 17.63
CA ALA A 171 -36.60 -21.32 16.78
C ALA A 171 -37.71 -20.28 16.91
N LYS A 172 -38.23 -19.78 15.79
CA LYS A 172 -39.57 -19.17 15.74
C LYS A 172 -40.26 -19.65 14.47
N LYS A 173 -41.48 -20.14 14.73
CA LYS A 173 -42.61 -20.55 13.89
C LYS A 173 -42.49 -20.28 12.40
#